data_AF-A0A2J8NT09-F1
#
_entry.id   AF-A0A2J8NT09-F1
#
_cell.length_a   1.000
_cell.length_b   1.000
_cell.length_c   1.000
_cell.angle_alpha   90.00
_cell.angle_beta   90.00
_cell.angle_gamma   90.00
#
_symmetry.space_group_name_H-M   'P 1'
#
loop_
_entity.id
_entity.type
_entity.pdbx_description
1 polymer ?
#
loop_
_entity_poly.entity_id
_entity_poly.type
_entity_poly.pdbx_seq_one_letter_code
_entity_poly.pdbx_strand_id
1 'polypeptide(L)'
;MPAVASVPKELYLSSSLKDLNKKTEVKPEKISTKSYVHSALKIFKTAEECRLDRDEERAYVLYMKYVTVYNLIKKRPDFKQQQDYFHSILGPGNIKKAVEEAERLSESLKLRYEEAEVRKKLEEKDRQEEAQRLQQKRQETGREDGGTLAKGSLENVLDSKDKTQKSNGEKNEKCETKEKGAITAKELYTMMTDKNISLIIMDARRMQDYQDSCILHSLSVPEEAISPGVTASWIEAHLPDDSKDTWKKRGNVEYVVLLDWFSSAKDLQIGTTLRSLKDALFKWESKTVLRNEPLVLEGGYENWLLCYPQYTTNAKVTPPPRRQNEEVSISLDFTYPSLEESIPSKPAAQTPPASIEVDENIELISDQNERMGPLNISTPVEPVAASKSDVSPIIQPAPSIKNVPQ
;
A
#
# COMPACT_ATOMS: atom_id res chain seq x y z
N MET A 1 -8.41 -11.76 -9.04
CA MET A 1 -8.52 -10.52 -9.84
C MET A 1 -7.81 -9.41 -9.08
N PRO A 2 -7.11 -8.46 -9.74
CA PRO A 2 -6.36 -7.42 -9.04
C PRO A 2 -7.30 -6.40 -8.41
N ALA A 3 -7.20 -6.20 -7.09
CA ALA A 3 -7.87 -5.13 -6.38
C ALA A 3 -7.10 -3.82 -6.62
N VAL A 4 -7.45 -3.08 -7.67
CA VAL A 4 -6.85 -1.76 -7.95
C VAL A 4 -7.17 -0.83 -6.77
N ALA A 5 -6.14 -0.36 -6.08
CA ALA A 5 -6.24 0.66 -5.04
C ALA A 5 -6.48 2.03 -5.69
N SER A 6 -7.67 2.24 -6.28
CA SER A 6 -8.00 3.50 -6.94
C SER A 6 -8.12 4.63 -5.92
N VAL A 7 -7.47 5.75 -6.24
CA VAL A 7 -7.53 6.99 -5.48
C VAL A 7 -9.00 7.43 -5.32
N PRO A 8 -9.44 7.86 -4.13
CA PRO A 8 -10.78 8.40 -3.94
C PRO A 8 -11.09 9.51 -4.94
N LYS A 9 -12.28 9.44 -5.53
CA LYS A 9 -12.70 10.33 -6.63
C LYS A 9 -12.58 11.80 -6.21
N GLU A 10 -12.21 12.65 -7.16
CA GLU A 10 -12.03 14.09 -6.92
C GLU A 10 -13.32 14.74 -6.40
N LEU A 11 -13.16 15.71 -5.49
CA LEU A 11 -14.26 16.44 -4.88
C LEU A 11 -14.97 17.30 -5.93
N TYR A 12 -16.24 17.00 -6.18
CA TYR A 12 -17.01 17.54 -7.29
C TYR A 12 -18.44 17.94 -6.89
N LEU A 13 -18.97 17.36 -5.80
CA LEU A 13 -20.36 17.49 -5.39
C LEU A 13 -20.57 18.65 -4.42
N SER A 14 -19.55 19.08 -3.68
CA SER A 14 -19.62 20.28 -2.84
C SER A 14 -18.25 20.91 -2.57
N SER A 15 -18.24 22.04 -1.88
CA SER A 15 -17.03 22.72 -1.37
C SER A 15 -16.94 22.70 0.16
N SER A 16 -17.89 22.08 0.85
CA SER A 16 -17.83 21.87 2.30
C SER A 16 -18.72 20.71 2.75
N LEU A 17 -18.33 20.02 3.83
CA LEU A 17 -19.14 19.00 4.49
C LEU A 17 -20.49 19.56 4.99
N LYS A 18 -20.54 20.85 5.34
CA LYS A 18 -21.76 21.56 5.77
C LYS A 18 -22.76 21.73 4.62
N ASP A 19 -22.27 22.00 3.41
CA ASP A 19 -23.11 22.11 2.21
C ASP A 19 -23.46 20.74 1.61
N LEU A 20 -22.60 19.75 1.80
CA LEU A 20 -22.89 18.35 1.49
C LEU A 20 -24.04 17.82 2.37
N ASN A 21 -24.04 18.13 3.67
CA ASN A 21 -25.11 17.74 4.60
C ASN A 21 -26.49 18.33 4.25
N LYS A 22 -26.58 19.55 3.70
CA LYS A 22 -27.86 20.11 3.20
C LYS A 22 -28.51 19.24 2.10
N LYS A 23 -27.73 18.41 1.38
CA LYS A 23 -28.22 17.51 0.33
C LYS A 23 -28.79 16.18 0.85
N THR A 24 -28.60 15.88 2.15
CA THR A 24 -29.09 14.66 2.80
C THR A 24 -30.49 14.83 3.39
N GLU A 25 -30.93 16.07 3.59
CA GLU A 25 -32.25 16.41 4.10
C GLU A 25 -33.38 15.79 3.24
N VAL A 26 -34.32 15.13 3.91
CA VAL A 26 -35.53 14.56 3.31
C VAL A 26 -36.76 15.23 3.90
N LYS A 27 -37.59 15.82 3.04
CA LYS A 27 -38.87 16.39 3.46
C LYS A 27 -39.83 15.28 3.91
N PRO A 28 -40.48 15.42 5.08
CA PRO A 28 -41.45 14.44 5.57
C PRO A 28 -42.81 14.63 4.88
N GLU A 29 -42.87 14.26 3.61
CA GLU A 29 -44.09 14.32 2.79
C GLU A 29 -45.07 13.18 3.16
N LYS A 30 -46.26 13.16 2.54
CA LYS A 30 -47.34 12.17 2.79
C LYS A 30 -47.02 10.74 2.30
N ILE A 31 -45.75 10.37 2.27
CA ILE A 31 -45.20 9.10 1.81
C ILE A 31 -45.41 8.03 2.88
N SER A 32 -45.86 6.84 2.48
CA SER A 32 -46.10 5.71 3.41
C SER A 32 -44.80 5.19 4.00
N THR A 33 -44.86 4.60 5.20
CA THR A 33 -43.68 4.03 5.87
C THR A 33 -43.08 2.87 5.08
N LYS A 34 -43.92 2.05 4.42
CA LYS A 34 -43.47 1.00 3.49
C LYS A 34 -42.73 1.58 2.27
N SER A 35 -43.22 2.70 1.72
CA SER A 35 -42.57 3.42 0.61
C SER A 35 -41.21 4.01 1.01
N TYR A 36 -41.07 4.54 2.23
CA TYR A 36 -39.79 4.99 2.77
C TYR A 36 -38.82 3.83 2.99
N VAL A 37 -39.26 2.67 3.50
CA VAL A 37 -38.41 1.46 3.64
C VAL A 37 -37.90 0.98 2.28
N HIS A 38 -38.76 0.90 1.27
CA HIS A 38 -38.35 0.49 -0.08
C HIS A 38 -37.40 1.52 -0.73
N SER A 39 -37.61 2.82 -0.47
CA SER A 39 -36.68 3.88 -0.87
C SER A 39 -35.33 3.77 -0.15
N ALA A 40 -35.33 3.44 1.15
CA ALA A 40 -34.12 3.26 1.95
C ALA A 40 -33.28 2.09 1.44
N LEU A 41 -33.89 0.95 1.10
CA LEU A 41 -33.19 -0.17 0.46
C LEU A 41 -32.48 0.23 -0.85
N LYS A 42 -33.16 1.02 -1.70
CA LYS A 42 -32.56 1.53 -2.95
C LYS A 42 -31.41 2.51 -2.66
N ILE A 43 -31.58 3.42 -1.70
CA ILE A 43 -30.54 4.37 -1.29
C ILE A 43 -29.31 3.63 -0.73
N PHE A 44 -29.50 2.61 0.11
CA PHE A 44 -28.41 1.81 0.68
C PHE A 44 -27.65 1.03 -0.40
N LYS A 45 -28.36 0.39 -1.34
CA LYS A 45 -27.73 -0.28 -2.48
C LYS A 45 -26.87 0.70 -3.29
N THR A 46 -27.39 1.88 -3.63
CA THR A 46 -26.61 2.87 -4.38
C THR A 46 -25.52 3.56 -3.55
N ALA A 47 -25.60 3.56 -2.22
CA ALA A 47 -24.49 3.95 -1.35
C ALA A 47 -23.34 2.94 -1.42
N GLU A 48 -23.63 1.63 -1.38
CA GLU A 48 -22.63 0.57 -1.57
C GLU A 48 -22.01 0.61 -2.98
N GLU A 49 -22.81 0.86 -4.02
CA GLU A 49 -22.32 1.08 -5.40
C GLU A 49 -21.34 2.27 -5.43
N CYS A 50 -21.72 3.44 -4.90
CA CYS A 50 -20.82 4.62 -4.84
C CYS A 50 -19.57 4.39 -3.96
N ARG A 51 -19.68 3.57 -2.90
CA ARG A 51 -18.55 3.21 -2.03
C ARG A 51 -17.54 2.31 -2.76
N LEU A 52 -18.01 1.39 -3.61
CA LEU A 52 -17.16 0.56 -4.47
C LEU A 52 -16.51 1.39 -5.59
N ASP A 53 -17.26 2.32 -6.20
CA ASP A 53 -16.78 3.31 -7.17
C ASP A 53 -15.83 4.37 -6.59
N ARG A 54 -15.53 4.31 -5.28
CA ARG A 54 -14.72 5.27 -4.51
C ARG A 54 -15.20 6.73 -4.60
N ASP A 55 -16.49 6.93 -4.85
CA ASP A 55 -17.15 8.23 -4.85
C ASP A 55 -17.62 8.59 -3.42
N GLU A 56 -16.67 9.06 -2.60
CA GLU A 56 -16.88 9.32 -1.18
C GLU A 56 -17.99 10.34 -0.91
N GLU A 57 -18.09 11.42 -1.71
CA GLU A 57 -19.12 12.44 -1.54
C GLU A 57 -20.53 11.87 -1.79
N ARG A 58 -20.72 11.09 -2.86
CA ARG A 58 -22.01 10.43 -3.12
C ARG A 58 -22.33 9.38 -2.07
N ALA A 59 -21.34 8.54 -1.73
CA ALA A 59 -21.51 7.50 -0.73
C ALA A 59 -21.94 8.10 0.62
N TYR A 60 -21.24 9.15 1.09
CA TYR A 60 -21.60 9.88 2.31
C TYR A 60 -23.02 10.46 2.24
N VAL A 61 -23.37 11.17 1.16
CA VAL A 61 -24.71 11.74 0.99
C VAL A 61 -25.79 10.64 1.04
N LEU A 62 -25.55 9.48 0.44
CA LEU A 62 -26.51 8.39 0.39
C LEU A 62 -26.61 7.65 1.74
N TYR A 63 -25.50 7.34 2.42
CA TYR A 63 -25.54 6.75 3.76
C TYR A 63 -26.17 7.69 4.79
N MET A 64 -25.80 8.97 4.81
CA MET A 64 -26.40 9.97 5.71
C MET A 64 -27.90 10.19 5.41
N LYS A 65 -28.29 10.15 4.14
CA LYS A 65 -29.70 10.20 3.73
C LYS A 65 -30.48 8.94 4.13
N TYR A 66 -29.88 7.76 4.04
CA TYR A 66 -30.45 6.51 4.57
C TYR A 66 -30.68 6.61 6.08
N VAL A 67 -29.67 7.03 6.84
CA VAL A 67 -29.75 7.22 8.29
C VAL A 67 -30.82 8.27 8.64
N THR A 68 -30.95 9.33 7.85
CA THR A 68 -32.00 10.36 8.02
C THR A 68 -33.40 9.80 7.76
N VAL A 69 -33.59 9.01 6.69
CA VAL A 69 -34.87 8.32 6.40
C VAL A 69 -35.22 7.34 7.51
N TYR A 70 -34.26 6.55 8.01
CA TYR A 70 -34.45 5.64 9.14
C TYR A 70 -34.84 6.41 10.42
N ASN A 71 -34.15 7.51 10.72
CA ASN A 71 -34.44 8.40 11.85
C ASN A 71 -35.80 9.12 11.75
N LEU A 72 -36.37 9.27 10.55
CA LEU A 72 -37.73 9.74 10.32
C LEU A 72 -38.76 8.63 10.58
N ILE A 73 -38.61 7.45 9.95
CA ILE A 73 -39.61 6.37 10.07
C ILE A 73 -39.67 5.75 11.45
N LYS A 74 -38.54 5.58 12.16
CA LYS A 74 -38.50 4.98 13.51
C LYS A 74 -39.25 5.76 14.60
N LYS A 75 -39.65 7.00 14.28
CA LYS A 75 -40.48 7.87 15.13
C LYS A 75 -41.99 7.67 14.90
N ARG A 76 -42.41 7.07 13.78
CA ARG A 76 -43.83 6.89 13.45
C ARG A 76 -44.47 5.73 14.24
N PRO A 77 -45.76 5.79 14.61
CA PRO A 77 -46.42 4.73 15.37
C PRO A 77 -46.54 3.40 14.61
N ASP A 78 -46.78 3.45 13.29
CA ASP A 78 -46.90 2.27 12.42
C ASP A 78 -45.58 1.50 12.31
N PHE A 79 -44.45 2.21 12.26
CA PHE A 79 -43.13 1.59 12.33
C PHE A 79 -42.92 0.86 13.66
N LYS A 80 -43.33 1.46 14.79
CA LYS A 80 -43.20 0.85 16.13
C LYS A 80 -44.09 -0.39 16.29
N GLN A 81 -45.28 -0.38 15.70
CA GLN A 81 -46.21 -1.52 15.75
C GLN A 81 -45.71 -2.74 14.96
N GLN A 82 -44.89 -2.55 13.93
CA GLN A 82 -44.31 -3.62 13.11
C GLN A 82 -42.77 -3.56 13.08
N GLN A 83 -42.14 -3.22 14.21
CA GLN A 83 -40.71 -2.90 14.26
C GLN A 83 -39.83 -4.05 13.72
N ASP A 84 -40.09 -5.28 14.15
CA ASP A 84 -39.26 -6.44 13.77
C ASP A 84 -39.42 -6.82 12.30
N TYR A 85 -40.60 -6.58 11.71
CA TYR A 85 -40.85 -6.74 10.27
C TYR A 85 -40.10 -5.69 9.45
N PHE A 86 -40.02 -4.44 9.91
CA PHE A 86 -39.21 -3.43 9.24
C PHE A 86 -37.70 -3.61 9.47
N HIS A 87 -37.29 -4.13 10.63
CA HIS A 87 -35.90 -4.46 10.91
C HIS A 87 -35.40 -5.66 10.10
N SER A 88 -36.21 -6.71 9.91
CA SER A 88 -35.84 -7.84 9.05
C SER A 88 -35.72 -7.45 7.57
N ILE A 89 -36.58 -6.54 7.08
CA ILE A 89 -36.49 -6.01 5.72
C ILE A 89 -35.29 -5.07 5.54
N LEU A 90 -35.04 -4.15 6.47
CA LEU A 90 -33.91 -3.20 6.36
C LEU A 90 -32.55 -3.85 6.63
N GLY A 91 -32.51 -4.89 7.48
CA GLY A 91 -31.29 -5.54 7.97
C GLY A 91 -30.61 -4.74 9.09
N PRO A 92 -30.56 -5.23 10.35
CA PRO A 92 -29.92 -4.50 11.46
C PRO A 92 -28.44 -4.20 11.19
N GLY A 93 -27.73 -5.13 10.51
CA GLY A 93 -26.36 -4.93 10.06
C GLY A 93 -26.20 -3.80 9.03
N ASN A 94 -27.16 -3.63 8.12
CA ASN A 94 -27.14 -2.52 7.15
C ASN A 94 -27.35 -1.17 7.84
N ILE A 95 -28.26 -1.12 8.82
CA ILE A 95 -28.51 0.09 9.62
C ILE A 95 -27.27 0.49 10.41
N LYS A 96 -26.60 -0.48 11.05
CA LYS A 96 -25.31 -0.27 11.74
C LYS A 96 -24.24 0.22 10.76
N LYS A 97 -24.02 -0.51 9.66
CA LYS A 97 -23.00 -0.19 8.64
C LYS A 97 -23.21 1.19 8.02
N ALA A 98 -24.45 1.60 7.78
CA ALA A 98 -24.74 2.93 7.23
C ALA A 98 -24.35 4.09 8.18
N VAL A 99 -24.33 3.86 9.50
CA VAL A 99 -23.84 4.85 10.48
C VAL A 99 -22.31 4.83 10.50
N GLU A 100 -21.69 3.64 10.55
CA GLU A 100 -20.23 3.49 10.59
C GLU A 100 -19.55 4.02 9.32
N GLU A 101 -20.10 3.73 8.15
CA GLU A 101 -19.62 4.27 6.87
C GLU A 101 -19.88 5.76 6.72
N ALA A 102 -21.00 6.28 7.24
CA ALA A 102 -21.24 7.73 7.24
C ALA A 102 -20.18 8.46 8.08
N GLU A 103 -19.92 7.99 9.31
CA GLU A 103 -18.91 8.58 10.21
C GLU A 103 -17.51 8.54 9.58
N ARG A 104 -17.10 7.36 9.09
CA ARG A 104 -15.81 7.12 8.40
C ARG A 104 -15.62 8.03 7.19
N LEU A 105 -16.68 8.26 6.41
CA LEU A 105 -16.65 9.13 5.24
C LEU A 105 -16.68 10.63 5.61
N SER A 106 -17.35 11.04 6.70
CA SER A 106 -17.30 12.46 7.14
C SER A 106 -15.89 12.89 7.51
N GLU A 107 -15.14 12.08 8.27
CA GLU A 107 -13.78 12.47 8.67
C GLU A 107 -12.80 12.42 7.48
N SER A 108 -12.96 11.47 6.54
CA SER A 108 -12.23 11.48 5.26
C SER A 108 -12.51 12.77 4.46
N LEU A 109 -13.78 13.08 4.20
CA LEU A 109 -14.17 14.24 3.41
C LEU A 109 -13.79 15.57 4.07
N LYS A 110 -13.88 15.66 5.39
CA LYS A 110 -13.46 16.83 6.20
C LYS A 110 -11.98 17.15 5.98
N LEU A 111 -11.11 16.14 6.10
CA LEU A 111 -9.68 16.29 5.82
C LEU A 111 -9.41 16.68 4.35
N ARG A 112 -10.10 16.04 3.39
CA ARG A 112 -9.93 16.35 1.96
C ARG A 112 -10.42 17.76 1.58
N TYR A 113 -11.49 18.26 2.18
CA TYR A 113 -11.94 19.66 2.00
C TYR A 113 -10.94 20.66 2.62
N GLU A 114 -10.36 20.34 3.78
CA GLU A 114 -9.33 21.18 4.41
C GLU A 114 -8.04 21.20 3.59
N GLU A 115 -7.57 20.05 3.11
CA GLU A 115 -6.42 19.92 2.21
C GLU A 115 -6.61 20.77 0.94
N ALA A 116 -7.76 20.66 0.27
CA ALA A 116 -8.05 21.40 -0.96
C ALA A 116 -8.05 22.93 -0.74
N GLU A 117 -8.62 23.40 0.37
CA GLU A 117 -8.68 24.83 0.73
C GLU A 117 -7.31 25.37 1.20
N VAL A 118 -6.49 24.57 1.90
CA VAL A 118 -5.11 24.92 2.25
C VAL A 118 -4.23 24.97 1.00
N ARG A 119 -4.33 23.96 0.13
CA ARG A 119 -3.59 23.87 -1.14
C ARG A 119 -3.89 25.08 -2.03
N LYS A 120 -5.15 25.43 -2.21
CA LYS A 120 -5.59 26.61 -2.96
C LYS A 120 -5.02 27.92 -2.39
N LYS A 121 -4.92 28.05 -1.05
CA LYS A 121 -4.29 29.22 -0.41
C LYS A 121 -2.78 29.27 -0.63
N LEU A 122 -2.11 28.12 -0.68
CA LEU A 122 -0.69 28.03 -0.98
C LEU A 122 -0.41 28.40 -2.44
N GLU A 123 -1.15 27.80 -3.39
CA GLU A 123 -1.07 28.11 -4.83
C GLU A 123 -1.38 29.60 -5.11
N GLU A 124 -2.30 30.22 -4.37
CA GLU A 124 -2.56 31.67 -4.43
C GLU A 124 -1.40 32.50 -3.85
N LYS A 125 -0.85 32.12 -2.69
CA LYS A 125 0.29 32.80 -2.06
C LYS A 125 1.51 32.80 -2.98
N ASP A 126 1.86 31.64 -3.52
CA ASP A 126 3.05 31.45 -4.33
C ASP A 126 2.96 32.28 -5.63
N ARG A 127 1.76 32.34 -6.24
CA ARG A 127 1.48 33.23 -7.38
C ARG A 127 1.62 34.71 -7.03
N GLN A 128 1.24 35.13 -5.82
CA GLN A 128 1.41 36.50 -5.36
C GLN A 128 2.88 36.84 -5.06
N GLU A 129 3.64 35.91 -4.49
CA GLU A 129 5.08 36.06 -4.24
C GLU A 129 5.89 36.10 -5.55
N GLU A 130 5.54 35.27 -6.54
CA GLU A 130 6.14 35.32 -7.88
C GLU A 130 5.83 36.65 -8.58
N ALA A 131 4.58 37.11 -8.53
CA ALA A 131 4.19 38.42 -9.08
C ALA A 131 4.95 39.58 -8.40
N GLN A 132 5.11 39.54 -7.07
CA GLN A 132 5.90 40.54 -6.33
C GLN A 132 7.38 40.49 -6.70
N ARG A 133 8.00 39.30 -6.78
CA ARG A 133 9.40 39.13 -7.23
C ARG A 133 9.60 39.67 -8.65
N LEU A 134 8.68 39.39 -9.56
CA LEU A 134 8.73 39.90 -10.93
C LEU A 134 8.58 41.43 -10.98
N GLN A 135 7.72 42.00 -10.13
CA GLN A 135 7.54 43.45 -10.02
C GLN A 135 8.75 44.15 -9.39
N GLN A 136 9.37 43.57 -8.36
CA GLN A 136 10.62 44.04 -7.75
C GLN A 136 11.76 44.03 -8.77
N LYS A 137 11.98 42.89 -9.46
CA LYS A 137 12.99 42.77 -10.51
C LYS A 137 12.82 43.83 -11.61
N ARG A 138 11.58 44.13 -12.01
CA ARG A 138 11.28 45.21 -12.98
C ARG A 138 11.54 46.62 -12.46
N GLN A 139 11.51 46.85 -11.14
CA GLN A 139 11.87 48.14 -10.53
C GLN A 139 13.38 48.29 -10.34
N GLU A 140 14.08 47.19 -10.02
CA GLU A 140 15.54 47.14 -9.90
C GLU A 140 16.21 47.35 -11.27
N THR A 141 15.77 46.62 -12.30
CA THR A 141 16.22 46.84 -13.69
C THR A 141 15.88 48.25 -14.22
N GLY A 142 15.00 48.98 -13.55
CA GLY A 142 14.64 50.37 -13.87
C GLY A 142 15.54 51.44 -13.22
N ARG A 143 16.61 51.06 -12.50
CA ARG A 143 17.54 52.01 -11.84
C ARG A 143 18.96 52.02 -12.38
N GLU A 144 19.35 51.02 -13.17
CA GLU A 144 20.69 50.93 -13.79
C GLU A 144 20.61 51.07 -15.32
N ASP A 145 20.11 52.20 -15.82
CA ASP A 145 20.60 52.74 -17.10
C ASP A 145 20.80 54.25 -17.00
N GLY A 146 22.01 54.62 -16.59
CA GLY A 146 22.51 56.00 -16.56
C GLY A 146 23.08 56.48 -17.90
N GLY A 147 22.92 55.71 -18.97
CA GLY A 147 23.08 56.13 -20.37
C GLY A 147 24.48 56.03 -20.98
N THR A 148 24.51 55.57 -22.23
CA THR A 148 25.25 56.24 -23.32
C THR A 148 24.50 55.99 -24.64
N LEU A 149 24.59 56.90 -25.62
CA LEU A 149 23.78 56.85 -26.84
C LEU A 149 24.23 55.77 -27.86
N ALA A 150 23.26 55.07 -28.44
CA ALA A 150 23.32 54.58 -29.82
C ALA A 150 21.94 54.69 -30.50
N LYS A 151 21.87 55.14 -31.76
CA LYS A 151 20.62 55.26 -32.53
C LYS A 151 20.20 53.91 -33.10
N GLY A 152 18.90 53.57 -33.11
CA GLY A 152 18.43 52.23 -33.52
C GLY A 152 16.98 52.06 -34.03
N SER A 153 16.27 53.13 -34.40
CA SER A 153 14.96 53.12 -35.10
C SER A 153 13.72 52.52 -34.39
N LEU A 154 12.69 53.38 -34.28
CA LEU A 154 11.25 53.04 -34.35
C LEU A 154 10.93 52.43 -35.76
N GLU A 155 9.80 51.82 -36.13
CA GLU A 155 8.39 51.77 -35.67
C GLU A 155 7.68 50.59 -36.44
N ASN A 156 6.39 50.20 -36.37
CA ASN A 156 5.15 50.56 -35.65
C ASN A 156 4.12 49.37 -35.74
N VAL A 157 2.93 49.55 -35.15
CA VAL A 157 1.60 48.97 -35.49
C VAL A 157 1.32 47.47 -35.26
N LEU A 158 0.66 47.24 -34.13
CA LEU A 158 -0.58 46.47 -33.88
C LEU A 158 -1.34 45.71 -35.00
N ASP A 159 -1.76 44.50 -34.61
CA ASP A 159 -3.09 43.87 -34.78
C ASP A 159 -3.66 43.60 -36.20
N SER A 160 -4.01 42.32 -36.44
CA SER A 160 -5.07 41.90 -37.35
C SER A 160 -5.58 40.50 -36.97
N LYS A 161 -6.82 40.43 -36.49
CA LYS A 161 -7.59 39.18 -36.46
C LYS A 161 -7.88 38.70 -37.88
N ASP A 162 -7.74 37.40 -38.12
CA ASP A 162 -8.85 36.68 -38.76
C ASP A 162 -9.02 35.27 -38.14
N LYS A 163 -9.99 34.51 -38.63
CA LYS A 163 -10.73 33.50 -37.87
C LYS A 163 -11.04 32.28 -38.77
N THR A 164 -11.33 31.15 -38.12
CA THR A 164 -12.26 30.07 -38.58
C THR A 164 -11.64 28.70 -38.91
N GLN A 165 -11.87 27.76 -37.97
CA GLN A 165 -12.17 26.32 -38.13
C GLN A 165 -11.08 25.26 -38.44
N LYS A 166 -10.89 24.41 -37.41
CA LYS A 166 -11.07 22.94 -37.41
C LYS A 166 -10.32 22.06 -38.43
N SER A 167 -9.51 21.15 -37.88
CA SER A 167 -9.57 19.72 -38.21
C SER A 167 -9.46 18.88 -36.91
N ASN A 168 -9.95 17.65 -36.92
CA ASN A 168 -9.83 16.73 -35.78
C ASN A 168 -8.42 16.09 -35.77
N GLY A 169 -7.89 15.84 -34.57
CA GLY A 169 -6.66 15.07 -34.36
C GLY A 169 -6.67 14.43 -32.98
N GLU A 170 -7.18 13.20 -32.90
CA GLU A 170 -7.25 12.45 -31.64
C GLU A 170 -5.84 12.03 -31.20
N LYS A 171 -5.42 12.46 -30.00
CA LYS A 171 -4.34 11.81 -29.26
C LYS A 171 -4.84 11.44 -27.87
N ASN A 172 -4.86 10.13 -27.60
CA ASN A 172 -5.12 9.57 -26.29
C ASN A 172 -3.89 9.74 -25.38
N GLU A 173 -3.56 10.98 -25.03
CA GLU A 173 -2.72 11.27 -23.89
C GLU A 173 -3.61 11.29 -22.65
N LYS A 174 -3.98 10.08 -22.19
CA LYS A 174 -4.52 9.85 -20.85
C LYS A 174 -3.39 10.21 -19.88
N CYS A 175 -3.33 11.50 -19.51
CA CYS A 175 -2.33 12.03 -18.61
C CYS A 175 -2.48 11.34 -17.25
N GLU A 176 -1.66 10.33 -17.00
CA GLU A 176 -1.60 9.64 -15.73
C GLU A 176 -1.19 10.68 -14.67
N THR A 177 -1.97 10.77 -13.59
CA THR A 177 -1.72 11.71 -12.50
C THR A 177 -0.40 11.36 -11.86
N LYS A 178 0.69 12.01 -12.31
CA LYS A 178 2.04 11.84 -11.76
C LYS A 178 1.98 12.08 -10.26
N GLU A 179 2.09 10.99 -9.50
CA GLU A 179 2.07 11.06 -8.05
C GLU A 179 3.35 11.78 -7.59
N LYS A 180 3.17 12.87 -6.84
CA LYS A 180 4.27 13.79 -6.53
C LYS A 180 5.33 13.07 -5.69
N GLY A 181 6.54 12.95 -6.23
CA GLY A 181 7.66 12.30 -5.56
C GLY A 181 7.70 10.77 -5.68
N ALA A 182 6.95 10.17 -6.61
CA ALA A 182 7.02 8.75 -6.95
C ALA A 182 7.75 8.52 -8.29
N ILE A 183 8.22 7.29 -8.52
CA ILE A 183 8.68 6.80 -9.84
C ILE A 183 8.34 5.32 -9.99
N THR A 184 7.82 4.91 -11.15
CA THR A 184 7.59 3.49 -11.44
C THR A 184 8.87 2.78 -11.88
N ALA A 185 8.94 1.45 -11.68
CA ALA A 185 10.07 0.65 -12.16
C ALA A 185 10.33 0.83 -13.68
N LYS A 186 9.28 1.04 -14.49
CA LYS A 186 9.37 1.29 -15.93
C LYS A 186 10.03 2.64 -16.25
N GLU A 187 9.66 3.70 -15.53
CA GLU A 187 10.29 5.01 -15.67
C GLU A 187 11.75 4.97 -15.20
N LEU A 188 12.03 4.32 -14.07
CA LEU A 188 13.38 4.12 -13.56
C LEU A 188 14.25 3.38 -14.58
N TYR A 189 13.78 2.26 -15.14
CA TYR A 189 14.48 1.54 -16.20
C TYR A 189 14.76 2.44 -17.42
N THR A 190 13.76 3.22 -17.85
CA THR A 190 13.93 4.17 -18.97
C THR A 190 15.05 5.17 -18.68
N MET A 191 15.07 5.76 -17.47
CA MET A 191 16.10 6.71 -17.03
C MET A 191 17.48 6.06 -16.87
N MET A 192 17.57 4.80 -16.46
CA MET A 192 18.84 4.04 -16.43
C MET A 192 19.41 3.78 -17.84
N THR A 193 18.56 3.70 -18.86
CA THR A 193 19.00 3.49 -20.26
C THR A 193 19.35 4.79 -21.00
N ASP A 194 18.83 5.94 -20.58
CA ASP A 194 19.09 7.22 -21.24
C ASP A 194 20.37 7.89 -20.73
N LYS A 195 21.39 7.91 -21.58
CA LYS A 195 22.71 8.51 -21.28
C LYS A 195 22.68 10.04 -21.11
N ASN A 196 21.59 10.70 -21.47
CA ASN A 196 21.40 12.14 -21.24
C ASN A 196 20.94 12.44 -19.81
N ILE A 197 20.35 11.46 -19.12
CA ILE A 197 19.79 11.62 -17.78
C ILE A 197 20.85 11.23 -16.74
N SER A 198 21.13 12.14 -15.80
CA SER A 198 22.03 11.86 -14.68
C SER A 198 21.22 11.45 -13.44
N LEU A 199 21.49 10.25 -12.94
CA LEU A 199 20.69 9.55 -11.94
C LEU A 199 21.60 8.90 -10.88
N ILE A 200 21.19 8.96 -9.61
CA ILE A 200 21.67 8.06 -8.55
C ILE A 200 20.48 7.30 -7.95
N ILE A 201 20.62 5.98 -7.81
CA ILE A 201 19.67 5.12 -7.11
C ILE A 201 20.25 4.86 -5.72
N MET A 202 19.50 5.17 -4.66
CA MET A 202 19.88 4.94 -3.26
C MET A 202 19.01 3.84 -2.66
N ASP A 203 19.67 2.79 -2.20
CA ASP A 203 19.04 1.62 -1.57
C ASP A 203 19.14 1.75 -0.05
N ALA A 204 17.97 1.88 0.59
CA ALA A 204 17.81 2.17 2.01
C ALA A 204 17.42 0.94 2.86
N ARG A 205 17.68 -0.27 2.34
CA ARG A 205 17.52 -1.54 3.08
C ARG A 205 18.72 -1.76 4.04
N ARG A 206 18.78 -2.90 4.72
CA ARG A 206 19.95 -3.26 5.56
C ARG A 206 21.20 -3.43 4.72
N MET A 207 22.36 -3.29 5.36
CA MET A 207 23.63 -3.63 4.74
C MET A 207 23.63 -5.07 4.18
N GLN A 208 23.11 -6.04 4.94
CA GLN A 208 23.01 -7.44 4.49
C GLN A 208 22.09 -7.59 3.26
N ASP A 209 20.88 -7.01 3.32
CA ASP A 209 19.88 -7.06 2.25
C ASP A 209 20.43 -6.53 0.91
N TYR A 210 21.34 -5.54 0.97
CA TYR A 210 22.04 -4.97 -0.19
C TYR A 210 23.15 -5.87 -0.73
N GLN A 211 23.94 -6.51 0.14
CA GLN A 211 24.99 -7.45 -0.27
C GLN A 211 24.40 -8.73 -0.87
N ASP A 212 23.27 -9.21 -0.34
CA ASP A 212 22.56 -10.40 -0.83
C ASP A 212 22.02 -10.19 -2.25
N SER A 213 21.53 -8.97 -2.57
CA SER A 213 21.12 -8.54 -3.91
C SER A 213 20.84 -7.03 -3.96
N CYS A 214 21.28 -6.32 -5.00
CA CYS A 214 20.97 -4.90 -5.23
C CYS A 214 20.78 -4.56 -6.73
N ILE A 215 20.26 -3.36 -7.04
CA ILE A 215 20.19 -2.86 -8.42
C ILE A 215 21.61 -2.56 -8.94
N LEU A 216 21.91 -2.94 -10.19
CA LEU A 216 23.20 -2.62 -10.81
C LEU A 216 23.47 -1.11 -10.82
N HIS A 217 24.66 -0.71 -10.36
CA HIS A 217 25.09 0.69 -10.19
C HIS A 217 24.26 1.54 -9.20
N SER A 218 23.53 0.91 -8.28
CA SER A 218 22.94 1.59 -7.12
C SER A 218 23.96 1.94 -6.03
N LEU A 219 23.51 2.70 -5.03
CA LEU A 219 24.27 3.20 -3.89
C LEU A 219 23.68 2.62 -2.60
N SER A 220 24.51 1.99 -1.76
CA SER A 220 24.07 1.55 -0.43
C SER A 220 23.98 2.75 0.52
N VAL A 221 22.80 2.96 1.11
CA VAL A 221 22.53 3.96 2.15
C VAL A 221 21.83 3.25 3.31
N PRO A 222 22.54 2.38 4.06
CA PRO A 222 21.95 1.39 4.96
C PRO A 222 20.93 1.96 5.96
N GLU A 223 19.87 1.21 6.29
CA GLU A 223 18.89 1.61 7.31
C GLU A 223 19.56 1.90 8.67
N GLU A 224 20.66 1.18 8.96
CA GLU A 224 21.48 1.33 10.16
C GLU A 224 22.20 2.70 10.22
N ALA A 225 22.38 3.38 9.07
CA ALA A 225 22.95 4.72 8.93
C ALA A 225 21.88 5.81 8.73
N ILE A 226 20.60 5.52 9.03
CA ILE A 226 19.48 6.46 8.91
C ILE A 226 18.66 6.44 10.21
N SER A 227 18.35 7.61 10.77
CA SER A 227 17.38 7.73 11.87
C SER A 227 16.53 9.01 11.74
N PRO A 228 15.38 9.10 12.43
CA PRO A 228 14.47 10.23 12.23
C PRO A 228 15.09 11.56 12.63
N GLY A 229 15.18 12.50 11.68
CA GLY A 229 15.74 13.85 11.91
C GLY A 229 17.24 13.99 11.64
N VAL A 230 17.92 12.98 11.07
CA VAL A 230 19.33 13.10 10.66
C VAL A 230 19.52 14.09 9.50
N THR A 231 20.77 14.52 9.30
CA THR A 231 21.19 15.33 8.16
C THR A 231 22.05 14.51 7.20
N ALA A 232 22.14 14.90 5.93
CA ALA A 232 23.00 14.23 4.95
C ALA A 232 24.49 14.17 5.36
N SER A 233 24.99 15.13 6.15
CA SER A 233 26.35 15.07 6.70
C SER A 233 26.52 14.01 7.81
N TRP A 234 25.46 13.65 8.54
CA TRP A 234 25.50 12.56 9.51
C TRP A 234 25.46 11.19 8.80
N ILE A 235 24.63 11.05 7.76
CA ILE A 235 24.59 9.85 6.92
C ILE A 235 25.96 9.63 6.27
N GLU A 236 26.58 10.66 5.67
CA GLU A 236 27.89 10.58 5.02
C GLU A 236 29.01 9.99 5.91
N ALA A 237 28.95 10.26 7.22
CA ALA A 237 29.91 9.74 8.19
C ALA A 237 29.75 8.22 8.46
N HIS A 238 28.55 7.68 8.27
CA HIS A 238 28.19 6.28 8.57
C HIS A 238 28.04 5.41 7.31
N LEU A 239 28.23 5.96 6.11
CA LEU A 239 28.29 5.18 4.86
C LEU A 239 29.56 4.32 4.76
N PRO A 240 29.51 3.15 4.07
CA PRO A 240 30.71 2.45 3.64
C PRO A 240 31.51 3.30 2.64
N ASP A 241 32.83 3.15 2.60
CA ASP A 241 33.72 4.05 1.86
C ASP A 241 33.45 4.08 0.35
N ASP A 242 33.17 2.92 -0.26
CA ASP A 242 32.77 2.80 -1.68
C ASP A 242 31.55 3.66 -2.05
N SER A 243 30.67 3.92 -1.07
CA SER A 243 29.45 4.72 -1.26
C SER A 243 29.70 6.22 -1.08
N LYS A 244 30.73 6.64 -0.32
CA LYS A 244 30.98 8.06 -0.02
C LYS A 244 31.26 8.90 -1.26
N ASP A 245 31.92 8.35 -2.27
CA ASP A 245 32.27 9.08 -3.49
C ASP A 245 31.10 9.26 -4.48
N THR A 246 30.12 8.36 -4.46
CA THR A 246 28.86 8.54 -5.22
C THR A 246 27.91 9.45 -4.43
N TRP A 247 27.85 9.28 -3.11
CA TRP A 247 27.07 10.15 -2.21
C TRP A 247 27.45 11.63 -2.31
N LYS A 248 28.75 11.97 -2.39
CA LYS A 248 29.21 13.36 -2.62
C LYS A 248 28.76 13.95 -3.96
N LYS A 249 28.55 13.11 -4.98
CA LYS A 249 28.10 13.52 -6.32
C LYS A 249 26.58 13.75 -6.41
N ARG A 250 25.82 13.57 -5.32
CA ARG A 250 24.35 13.73 -5.29
C ARG A 250 23.84 15.09 -5.81
N GLY A 251 24.57 16.18 -5.58
CA GLY A 251 24.20 17.52 -6.11
C GLY A 251 24.55 17.74 -7.58
N ASN A 252 25.34 16.84 -8.19
CA ASN A 252 25.75 16.95 -9.59
C ASN A 252 24.77 16.27 -10.55
N VAL A 253 24.00 15.30 -10.06
CA VAL A 253 22.99 14.57 -10.84
C VAL A 253 21.64 15.31 -10.86
N GLU A 254 20.82 14.97 -11.85
CA GLU A 254 19.51 15.58 -12.03
C GLU A 254 18.42 14.89 -11.19
N TYR A 255 18.51 13.57 -11.02
CA TYR A 255 17.55 12.79 -10.24
C TYR A 255 18.23 11.92 -9.18
N VAL A 256 17.57 11.82 -8.03
CA VAL A 256 17.87 10.85 -6.98
C VAL A 256 16.62 10.00 -6.77
N VAL A 257 16.76 8.69 -6.86
CA VAL A 257 15.68 7.72 -6.63
C VAL A 257 16.00 6.93 -5.37
N LEU A 258 15.04 6.78 -4.48
CA LEU A 258 15.15 6.07 -3.21
C LEU A 258 14.31 4.79 -3.27
N LEU A 259 14.80 3.70 -2.70
CA LEU A 259 14.05 2.44 -2.56
C LEU A 259 14.33 1.74 -1.24
N ASP A 260 13.34 1.02 -0.72
CA ASP A 260 13.52 -0.02 0.29
C ASP A 260 13.01 -1.37 -0.27
N TRP A 261 12.59 -2.32 0.57
CA TRP A 261 12.02 -3.59 0.08
C TRP A 261 10.65 -3.47 -0.59
N PHE A 262 9.74 -2.62 -0.08
CA PHE A 262 8.29 -2.74 -0.33
C PHE A 262 7.55 -1.41 -0.47
N SER A 263 8.08 -0.33 0.09
CA SER A 263 7.36 0.95 0.27
C SER A 263 7.18 1.70 -1.05
N SER A 264 6.03 2.36 -1.18
CA SER A 264 5.74 3.35 -2.22
C SER A 264 5.85 4.78 -1.66
N ALA A 265 5.75 5.79 -2.52
CA ALA A 265 5.77 7.21 -2.11
C ALA A 265 4.68 7.55 -1.07
N LYS A 266 3.57 6.79 -1.11
CA LYS A 266 2.42 6.87 -0.19
C LYS A 266 2.73 6.45 1.25
N ASP A 267 3.73 5.59 1.45
CA ASP A 267 4.04 4.96 2.74
C ASP A 267 5.09 5.74 3.57
N LEU A 268 5.55 6.89 3.08
CA LEU A 268 6.55 7.74 3.71
C LEU A 268 5.97 8.54 4.90
N GLN A 269 5.64 7.82 5.97
CA GLN A 269 5.24 8.38 7.26
C GLN A 269 6.44 8.91 8.07
N ILE A 270 6.18 9.80 9.03
CA ILE A 270 7.22 10.31 9.94
C ILE A 270 7.78 9.13 10.75
N GLY A 271 9.10 8.94 10.68
CA GLY A 271 9.80 7.85 11.36
C GLY A 271 10.22 6.68 10.45
N THR A 272 9.74 6.59 9.21
CA THR A 272 10.25 5.57 8.27
C THR A 272 11.63 5.91 7.74
N THR A 273 12.40 4.90 7.34
CA THR A 273 13.75 5.04 6.78
C THR A 273 13.77 5.94 5.55
N LEU A 274 12.89 5.67 4.57
CA LEU A 274 12.78 6.47 3.34
C LEU A 274 12.33 7.92 3.60
N ARG A 275 11.42 8.16 4.55
CA ARG A 275 11.03 9.53 4.91
C ARG A 275 12.21 10.28 5.53
N SER A 276 12.92 9.63 6.44
CA SER A 276 14.07 10.20 7.15
C SER A 276 15.22 10.52 6.18
N LEU A 277 15.51 9.62 5.24
CA LEU A 277 16.49 9.84 4.17
C LEU A 277 16.07 10.99 3.22
N LYS A 278 14.81 11.00 2.78
CA LYS A 278 14.28 12.05 1.89
C LYS A 278 14.31 13.43 2.53
N ASP A 279 13.93 13.55 3.81
CA ASP A 279 14.05 14.79 4.56
C ASP A 279 15.54 15.18 4.78
N ALA A 280 16.42 14.23 5.10
CA ALA A 280 17.85 14.48 5.27
C ALA A 280 18.55 15.00 3.99
N LEU A 281 18.06 14.57 2.81
CA LEU A 281 18.57 14.93 1.49
C LEU A 281 18.00 16.25 0.92
N PHE A 282 16.74 16.57 1.20
CA PHE A 282 16.03 17.65 0.49
C PHE A 282 15.42 18.73 1.40
N LYS A 283 15.28 18.46 2.70
CA LYS A 283 14.68 19.40 3.69
C LYS A 283 15.70 19.92 4.70
N TRP A 284 16.66 19.09 5.10
CA TRP A 284 17.68 19.42 6.11
C TRP A 284 19.10 19.58 5.54
N GLU A 285 19.28 19.39 4.22
CA GLU A 285 20.55 19.64 3.52
C GLU A 285 20.73 21.14 3.25
N SER A 286 21.96 21.62 3.39
CA SER A 286 22.36 23.02 3.22
C SER A 286 23.65 23.22 2.43
N LYS A 287 24.43 22.16 2.18
CA LYS A 287 25.69 22.18 1.41
C LYS A 287 25.50 21.71 -0.02
N THR A 288 24.62 20.74 -0.25
CA THR A 288 24.54 19.97 -1.51
C THR A 288 23.09 19.84 -1.97
N VAL A 289 22.51 20.97 -2.39
CA VAL A 289 21.12 21.06 -2.86
C VAL A 289 20.93 20.20 -4.12
N LEU A 290 19.90 19.35 -4.13
CA LEU A 290 19.52 18.52 -5.27
C LEU A 290 18.70 19.33 -6.29
N ARG A 291 18.79 19.00 -7.59
CA ARG A 291 18.03 19.70 -8.63
C ARG A 291 16.52 19.42 -8.58
N ASN A 292 16.16 18.18 -8.23
CA ASN A 292 14.79 17.71 -8.11
C ASN A 292 14.56 17.06 -6.73
N GLU A 293 13.30 16.99 -6.31
CA GLU A 293 12.90 16.25 -5.11
C GLU A 293 13.19 14.74 -5.28
N PRO A 294 13.77 14.04 -4.28
CA PRO A 294 14.00 12.60 -4.37
C PRO A 294 12.72 11.80 -4.63
N LEU A 295 12.75 10.94 -5.64
CA LEU A 295 11.62 10.11 -6.04
C LEU A 295 11.67 8.76 -5.31
N VAL A 296 10.53 8.19 -4.91
CA VAL A 296 10.46 6.84 -4.31
C VAL A 296 10.06 5.83 -5.38
N LEU A 297 10.80 4.73 -5.47
CA LEU A 297 10.49 3.61 -6.37
C LEU A 297 9.24 2.87 -5.88
N GLU A 298 8.15 2.94 -6.65
CA GLU A 298 6.88 2.31 -6.29
C GLU A 298 7.02 0.78 -6.14
N GLY A 299 6.65 0.26 -4.96
CA GLY A 299 6.77 -1.15 -4.58
C GLY A 299 8.21 -1.63 -4.28
N GLY A 300 9.18 -0.71 -4.17
CA GLY A 300 10.54 -1.00 -3.74
C GLY A 300 11.29 -2.06 -4.56
N TYR A 301 12.23 -2.72 -3.90
CA TYR A 301 13.11 -3.73 -4.48
C TYR A 301 12.37 -5.03 -4.87
N GLU A 302 11.31 -5.41 -4.15
CA GLU A 302 10.48 -6.56 -4.51
C GLU A 302 9.81 -6.35 -5.87
N ASN A 303 9.22 -5.18 -6.11
CA ASN A 303 8.63 -4.87 -7.42
C ASN A 303 9.70 -4.76 -8.53
N TRP A 304 10.89 -4.26 -8.20
CA TRP A 304 12.01 -4.27 -9.15
C TRP A 304 12.44 -5.68 -9.56
N LEU A 305 12.55 -6.63 -8.62
CA LEU A 305 12.84 -8.03 -8.90
C LEU A 305 11.78 -8.70 -9.78
N LEU A 306 10.51 -8.30 -9.67
CA LEU A 306 9.42 -8.80 -10.52
C LEU A 306 9.43 -8.22 -11.94
N CYS A 307 9.84 -6.96 -12.12
CA CYS A 307 9.82 -6.29 -13.43
C CYS A 307 11.15 -6.38 -14.20
N TYR A 308 12.29 -6.29 -13.50
CA TYR A 308 13.63 -6.11 -14.08
C TYR A 308 14.73 -6.95 -13.37
N PRO A 309 14.52 -8.27 -13.12
CA PRO A 309 15.46 -9.11 -12.40
C PRO A 309 16.87 -9.14 -13.02
N GLN A 310 16.97 -9.02 -14.35
CA GLN A 310 18.23 -8.98 -15.10
C GLN A 310 19.07 -7.71 -14.86
N TYR A 311 18.52 -6.70 -14.18
CA TYR A 311 19.23 -5.48 -13.75
C TYR A 311 19.54 -5.48 -12.24
N THR A 312 19.75 -6.68 -11.68
CA THR A 312 20.18 -6.88 -10.28
C THR A 312 21.46 -7.71 -10.20
N THR A 313 22.14 -7.69 -9.06
CA THR A 313 23.28 -8.58 -8.80
C THR A 313 22.85 -10.03 -8.53
N ASN A 314 21.66 -10.25 -7.95
CA ASN A 314 21.15 -11.58 -7.63
C ASN A 314 19.61 -11.65 -7.67
N ALA A 315 19.05 -12.07 -8.80
CA ALA A 315 17.61 -12.22 -9.00
C ALA A 315 16.93 -13.34 -8.18
N LYS A 316 17.67 -14.10 -7.35
CA LYS A 316 17.16 -15.25 -6.57
C LYS A 316 17.00 -14.98 -5.08
N VAL A 317 17.17 -13.73 -4.63
CA VAL A 317 16.93 -13.35 -3.23
C VAL A 317 15.46 -13.51 -2.86
N THR A 318 15.19 -13.98 -1.64
CA THR A 318 13.83 -14.04 -1.08
C THR A 318 13.57 -12.77 -0.28
N PRO A 319 12.51 -11.99 -0.55
CA PRO A 319 12.15 -10.84 0.27
C PRO A 319 11.86 -11.22 1.74
N PRO A 320 12.16 -10.36 2.72
CA PRO A 320 11.87 -10.63 4.12
C PRO A 320 10.35 -10.71 4.37
N PRO A 321 9.87 -11.43 5.39
CA PRO A 321 8.44 -11.51 5.68
C PRO A 321 7.80 -10.14 5.88
N ARG A 322 6.82 -9.79 5.05
CA ARG A 322 6.00 -8.58 5.22
C ARG A 322 5.33 -8.64 6.60
N ARG A 323 5.44 -7.58 7.41
CA ARG A 323 4.90 -7.52 8.80
C ARG A 323 3.36 -7.43 8.90
N GLN A 324 2.63 -7.95 7.92
CA GLN A 324 1.18 -8.07 7.95
C GLN A 324 0.82 -9.55 8.07
N ASN A 325 0.46 -9.98 9.29
CA ASN A 325 -0.05 -11.33 9.54
C ASN A 325 -1.50 -11.46 9.02
N GLU A 326 -1.67 -11.44 7.70
CA GLU A 326 -2.81 -12.04 7.02
C GLU A 326 -2.32 -13.30 6.29
N GLU A 327 -1.99 -14.34 7.07
CA GLU A 327 -1.88 -15.71 6.57
C GLU A 327 -3.27 -16.18 6.14
N VAL A 328 -3.70 -15.72 4.96
CA VAL A 328 -4.86 -16.27 4.27
C VAL A 328 -4.45 -17.65 3.75
N SER A 329 -4.56 -18.64 4.62
CA SER A 329 -4.39 -20.05 4.31
C SER A 329 -5.48 -20.52 3.36
N ILE A 330 -5.33 -20.21 2.07
CA ILE A 330 -6.25 -20.67 1.01
C ILE A 330 -6.05 -22.17 0.85
N SER A 331 -6.78 -22.98 1.63
CA SER A 331 -6.90 -24.41 1.41
C SER A 331 -7.67 -24.65 0.12
N LEU A 332 -6.93 -24.67 -1.00
CA LEU A 332 -7.44 -24.94 -2.35
C LEU A 332 -7.76 -26.45 -2.50
N ASP A 333 -8.74 -26.92 -1.74
CA ASP A 333 -9.21 -28.31 -1.72
C ASP A 333 -10.12 -28.60 -2.94
N PHE A 334 -9.57 -28.31 -4.12
CA PHE A 334 -10.21 -28.50 -5.41
C PHE A 334 -10.15 -29.97 -5.81
N THR A 335 -11.12 -30.76 -5.31
CA THR A 335 -11.42 -32.09 -5.86
C THR A 335 -11.90 -31.93 -7.31
N TYR A 336 -10.96 -32.00 -8.25
CA TYR A 336 -11.24 -31.97 -9.68
C TYR A 336 -11.86 -33.31 -10.09
N PRO A 337 -13.04 -33.35 -10.72
CA PRO A 337 -13.59 -34.60 -11.24
C PRO A 337 -12.66 -35.21 -12.29
N SER A 338 -12.27 -36.47 -12.12
CA SER A 338 -11.55 -37.23 -13.14
C SER A 338 -12.45 -37.42 -14.37
N LEU A 339 -11.88 -37.26 -15.57
CA LEU A 339 -12.65 -37.37 -16.83
C LEU A 339 -12.98 -38.82 -17.21
N GLU A 340 -12.39 -39.80 -16.54
CA GLU A 340 -12.80 -41.20 -16.57
C GLU A 340 -14.02 -41.45 -15.67
N GLU A 341 -15.23 -41.14 -16.17
CA GLU A 341 -16.47 -41.62 -15.55
C GLU A 341 -16.61 -43.15 -15.74
N SER A 342 -16.11 -43.93 -14.78
CA SER A 342 -16.23 -45.38 -14.81
C SER A 342 -17.70 -45.79 -14.60
N ILE A 343 -18.29 -46.37 -15.65
CA ILE A 343 -19.70 -46.79 -15.71
C ILE A 343 -20.07 -47.63 -14.46
N PRO A 344 -21.15 -47.29 -13.72
CA PRO A 344 -21.50 -47.99 -12.48
C PRO A 344 -21.81 -49.47 -12.74
N SER A 345 -21.05 -50.35 -12.08
CA SER A 345 -21.22 -51.79 -12.21
C SER A 345 -22.54 -52.26 -11.58
N LYS A 346 -23.29 -53.03 -12.36
CA LYS A 346 -24.61 -53.55 -12.02
C LYS A 346 -24.57 -54.41 -10.75
N PRO A 347 -25.49 -54.24 -9.78
CA PRO A 347 -25.53 -55.09 -8.59
C PRO A 347 -25.86 -56.55 -8.96
N ALA A 348 -25.14 -57.49 -8.35
CA ALA A 348 -25.38 -58.92 -8.50
C ALA A 348 -26.67 -59.34 -7.77
N ALA A 349 -27.41 -60.29 -8.36
CA ALA A 349 -28.62 -60.85 -7.76
C ALA A 349 -28.30 -61.94 -6.72
N GLN A 350 -29.28 -62.23 -5.86
CA GLN A 350 -29.16 -63.09 -4.68
C GLN A 350 -29.12 -64.59 -5.01
N THR A 351 -28.57 -65.38 -4.08
CA THR A 351 -28.76 -66.84 -4.01
C THR A 351 -29.27 -67.22 -2.60
N PRO A 352 -30.25 -68.14 -2.43
CA PRO A 352 -30.85 -68.41 -1.12
C PRO A 352 -29.98 -69.28 -0.18
N PRO A 353 -30.31 -69.36 1.13
CA PRO A 353 -29.50 -70.05 2.14
C PRO A 353 -29.75 -71.56 2.23
N ALA A 354 -28.77 -72.25 2.83
CA ALA A 354 -28.90 -73.59 3.40
C ALA A 354 -28.33 -73.58 4.84
N SER A 355 -28.62 -74.61 5.64
CA SER A 355 -28.78 -74.43 7.10
C SER A 355 -28.02 -75.45 7.97
N ILE A 356 -27.98 -75.15 9.27
CA ILE A 356 -27.75 -76.04 10.44
C ILE A 356 -26.29 -76.28 10.85
N GLU A 357 -26.05 -76.06 12.14
CA GLU A 357 -24.86 -76.39 12.93
C GLU A 357 -24.97 -77.82 13.48
N VAL A 358 -23.86 -78.56 13.57
CA VAL A 358 -23.72 -79.73 14.47
C VAL A 358 -22.29 -79.71 15.06
N ASP A 359 -22.17 -80.22 16.28
CA ASP A 359 -21.05 -80.08 17.21
C ASP A 359 -20.05 -81.28 17.19
N GLU A 360 -19.06 -81.22 18.09
CA GLU A 360 -18.25 -82.31 18.68
C GLU A 360 -16.95 -82.83 18.00
N ASN A 361 -15.83 -82.50 18.69
CA ASN A 361 -14.83 -83.43 19.29
C ASN A 361 -13.42 -83.73 18.71
N ILE A 362 -12.42 -83.55 19.61
CA ILE A 362 -11.19 -84.33 19.89
C ILE A 362 -9.89 -84.12 19.04
N GLU A 363 -9.02 -83.24 19.57
CA GLU A 363 -7.67 -83.49 20.18
C GLU A 363 -6.41 -84.03 19.42
N LEU A 364 -5.22 -83.69 19.99
CA LEU A 364 -3.86 -84.32 19.93
C LEU A 364 -2.76 -83.89 18.91
N ILE A 365 -1.96 -82.88 19.31
CA ILE A 365 -0.53 -82.94 19.75
C ILE A 365 0.63 -83.49 18.84
N SER A 366 1.80 -82.80 18.92
CA SER A 366 3.20 -83.19 18.51
C SER A 366 3.60 -83.06 17.01
N ASP A 367 4.87 -82.84 16.60
CA ASP A 367 6.04 -82.19 17.23
C ASP A 367 7.15 -81.83 16.18
N GLN A 368 8.16 -81.04 16.62
CA GLN A 368 9.56 -80.87 16.16
C GLN A 368 10.07 -81.37 14.77
N ASN A 369 10.93 -80.56 14.10
CA ASN A 369 12.39 -80.81 14.00
C ASN A 369 13.24 -79.61 13.43
N GLU A 370 14.57 -79.72 13.43
CA GLU A 370 15.60 -78.67 13.24
C GLU A 370 16.20 -78.44 11.82
N ARG A 371 17.24 -77.56 11.77
CA ARG A 371 18.28 -77.26 10.73
C ARG A 371 17.89 -76.27 9.62
N MET A 372 18.79 -75.40 9.10
CA MET A 372 20.26 -75.24 9.26
C MET A 372 20.68 -73.75 8.99
N GLY A 373 21.91 -73.34 9.34
CA GLY A 373 22.54 -72.04 8.95
C GLY A 373 24.01 -72.23 8.55
N PRO A 374 24.93 -71.22 8.62
CA PRO A 374 24.79 -69.76 8.84
C PRO A 374 25.79 -68.88 8.00
N LEU A 375 26.08 -67.62 8.43
CA LEU A 375 27.21 -66.70 8.05
C LEU A 375 27.12 -65.94 6.69
N ASN A 376 27.70 -64.73 6.46
CA ASN A 376 28.59 -63.80 7.19
C ASN A 376 28.03 -62.34 7.13
N ILE A 377 28.01 -61.51 8.19
CA ILE A 377 29.08 -60.67 8.82
C ILE A 377 29.61 -59.49 7.98
N SER A 378 29.38 -58.24 8.45
CA SER A 378 30.42 -57.20 8.67
C SER A 378 29.87 -55.90 9.29
N THR A 379 30.44 -55.47 10.42
CA THR A 379 30.31 -54.12 11.03
C THR A 379 31.66 -53.71 11.67
N PRO A 380 32.02 -52.42 11.70
CA PRO A 380 33.14 -51.91 12.50
C PRO A 380 32.67 -51.11 13.74
N VAL A 381 33.36 -51.28 14.88
CA VAL A 381 33.17 -50.52 16.14
C VAL A 381 34.54 -50.37 16.84
N GLU A 382 34.60 -49.51 17.87
CA GLU A 382 35.60 -49.43 18.98
C GLU A 382 36.81 -48.47 18.85
N PRO A 383 37.39 -47.96 19.97
CA PRO A 383 36.73 -47.59 21.25
C PRO A 383 37.30 -46.37 22.03
N VAL A 384 36.60 -46.01 23.13
CA VAL A 384 37.10 -45.53 24.46
C VAL A 384 38.07 -44.33 24.59
N ALA A 385 37.62 -43.32 25.35
CA ALA A 385 38.38 -42.60 26.40
C ALA A 385 37.40 -41.97 27.42
N ALA A 386 37.81 -41.68 28.66
CA ALA A 386 36.91 -41.19 29.73
C ALA A 386 37.56 -40.26 30.77
N SER A 387 36.83 -39.24 31.26
CA SER A 387 37.16 -38.52 32.51
C SER A 387 36.04 -37.60 33.07
N LYS A 388 35.44 -38.05 34.19
CA LYS A 388 34.94 -37.37 35.43
C LYS A 388 34.52 -35.88 35.49
N SER A 389 33.48 -35.63 36.32
CA SER A 389 33.30 -34.52 37.32
C SER A 389 33.20 -33.04 36.84
N ASP A 390 32.47 -32.11 37.48
CA ASP A 390 31.65 -32.17 38.71
C ASP A 390 30.58 -31.04 38.82
N VAL A 391 29.60 -31.24 39.74
CA VAL A 391 28.86 -30.26 40.58
C VAL A 391 28.35 -28.89 40.04
N SER A 392 27.04 -28.64 40.23
CA SER A 392 26.34 -27.33 40.10
C SER A 392 26.40 -26.49 41.40
N PRO A 393 25.99 -25.19 41.40
CA PRO A 393 24.62 -24.91 41.91
C PRO A 393 23.89 -23.67 41.32
N ILE A 394 22.61 -23.54 41.70
CA ILE A 394 21.67 -22.45 41.38
C ILE A 394 21.80 -21.28 42.38
N ILE A 395 21.70 -20.02 41.89
CA ILE A 395 21.32 -18.85 42.71
C ILE A 395 20.37 -17.92 41.91
N GLN A 396 19.30 -17.43 42.54
CA GLN A 396 18.45 -16.33 42.07
C GLN A 396 18.72 -15.04 42.88
N PRO A 397 18.52 -13.85 42.30
CA PRO A 397 18.28 -12.62 43.06
C PRO A 397 16.87 -12.02 42.83
N ALA A 398 16.34 -11.35 43.86
CA ALA A 398 15.04 -10.68 43.89
C ALA A 398 15.21 -9.13 44.03
N PRO A 399 14.14 -8.30 44.07
CA PRO A 399 14.20 -6.92 43.57
C PRO A 399 14.77 -5.87 44.54
N SER A 400 15.18 -4.73 43.98
CA SER A 400 15.77 -3.60 44.69
C SER A 400 14.82 -2.38 44.76
N ILE A 401 14.63 -1.85 45.98
CA ILE A 401 13.97 -0.57 46.25
C ILE A 401 15.05 0.44 46.69
N LYS A 402 14.94 1.71 46.28
CA LYS A 402 15.71 2.83 46.85
C LYS A 402 14.84 4.07 47.04
N ASN A 403 15.03 4.74 48.19
CA ASN A 403 14.38 5.99 48.55
C ASN A 403 15.24 7.22 48.20
N VAL A 404 14.60 8.38 48.19
CA VAL A 404 15.20 9.71 47.99
C VAL A 404 15.74 10.27 49.33
N PRO A 405 16.88 10.99 49.34
CA PRO A 405 17.27 11.86 50.43
C PRO A 405 16.96 13.35 50.15
N GLN A 406 16.23 13.94 51.09
CA GLN A 406 16.18 15.35 51.54
C GLN A 406 16.51 16.49 50.54
#